data_AF-A0A101VFD3-F1
#
_entry.id   AF-A0A101VFD3-F1
#
_cell.length_a   1.000
_cell.length_b   1.000
_cell.length_c   1.000
_cell.angle_alpha   90.00
_cell.angle_beta   90.00
_cell.angle_gamma   90.00
#
_symmetry.space_group_name_H-M   'P 1'
#
loop_
_entity.id
_entity.type
_entity.pdbx_description
1 polymer ?
#
loop_
_entity_poly.entity_id
_entity_poly.type
_entity_poly.pdbx_seq_one_letter_code
_entity_poly.pdbx_strand_id
1 'polypeptide(L)'
;MVVNSISFFLEKLQRYLAQVEVSPDSEDNMKTAYLDLAECYKLLEDDLSRSEKLPFEPLSEAFALIVNGLNRNSLDNTKIGINELLKFYLRKIQKANQEKCTHLFLIRINCVFVYSLLPSFPFTDMLWQYICKCIQPVGFYLLEKQLTEACLIFSDYIAIMGKIAAREGLPTDKLQHYLRMTETKALEIGLDQLAGHVKNHRHNLEL
;
A
#
# COMPACT_ATOMS: atom_id res chain seq x y z
N MET A 1 20.20 6.57 43.03
CA MET A 1 19.30 7.62 42.54
C MET A 1 18.57 7.08 41.31
N VAL A 2 17.30 6.71 41.46
CA VAL A 2 16.43 6.38 40.32
C VAL A 2 16.08 7.73 39.68
N VAL A 3 16.75 8.09 38.59
CA VAL A 3 16.32 9.22 37.76
C VAL A 3 14.87 8.91 37.38
N ASN A 4 13.96 9.78 37.80
CA ASN A 4 12.51 9.60 37.67
C ASN A 4 12.18 9.27 36.21
N SER A 5 11.96 7.98 35.91
CA SER A 5 11.80 7.46 34.54
C SER A 5 10.65 8.14 33.79
N ILE A 6 9.66 8.61 34.54
CA ILE A 6 8.52 9.38 34.04
C ILE A 6 8.94 10.78 33.55
N SER A 7 9.82 11.49 34.27
CA SER A 7 10.29 12.82 33.86
C SER A 7 11.07 12.75 32.56
N PHE A 8 12.00 11.78 32.46
CA PHE A 8 12.77 11.56 31.25
C PHE A 8 11.90 11.15 30.05
N PHE A 9 10.88 10.31 30.29
CA PHE A 9 9.90 9.96 29.27
C PHE A 9 9.10 11.18 28.80
N LEU A 10 8.59 12.00 29.72
CA LEU A 10 7.81 13.19 29.41
C LEU A 10 8.63 14.24 28.64
N GLU A 11 9.87 14.50 29.06
CA GLU A 11 10.77 15.41 28.35
C GLU A 11 11.05 14.94 26.92
N LYS A 12 11.31 13.63 26.75
CA LYS A 12 11.55 13.06 25.42
C LYS A 12 10.29 13.15 24.54
N LEU A 13 9.11 12.85 25.11
CA LEU A 13 7.85 12.95 24.41
C LEU A 13 7.56 14.41 23.99
N GLN A 14 7.68 15.36 24.92
CA GLN A 14 7.48 16.79 24.64
C GLN A 14 8.44 17.30 23.57
N ARG A 15 9.70 16.85 23.59
CA ARG A 15 10.68 17.21 22.57
C ARG A 15 10.27 16.73 21.17
N TYR A 16 9.73 15.51 21.04
CA TYR A 16 9.22 15.03 19.76
C TYR A 16 7.95 15.76 19.34
N LEU A 17 7.01 15.99 20.27
CA LEU A 17 5.77 16.70 19.96
C LEU A 17 6.01 18.16 19.56
N ALA A 18 7.02 18.82 20.16
CA ALA A 18 7.41 20.18 19.79
C ALA A 18 8.03 20.29 18.39
N GLN A 19 8.48 19.17 17.80
CA GLN A 19 8.97 19.11 16.41
C GLN A 19 7.84 18.90 15.40
N VAL A 20 6.62 18.59 15.84
CA VAL A 20 5.47 18.45 14.95
C VAL A 20 4.97 19.85 14.58
N GLU A 21 5.32 20.30 13.39
CA GLU A 21 4.78 21.55 12.83
C GLU A 21 3.33 21.32 12.39
N VAL A 22 2.37 21.89 13.13
CA VAL A 22 0.96 21.99 12.70
C VAL A 22 0.77 23.41 12.16
N SER A 23 0.94 23.61 10.85
CA SER A 23 0.67 24.90 10.23
C SER A 23 -0.84 25.20 10.21
N PRO A 24 -1.29 26.39 10.63
CA PRO A 24 -2.71 26.77 10.64
C PRO A 24 -3.29 27.05 9.24
N ASP A 25 -2.45 27.23 8.21
CA ASP A 25 -2.85 27.72 6.87
C ASP A 25 -2.50 26.73 5.73
N SER A 26 -2.84 25.44 5.87
CA SER A 26 -2.42 24.38 4.95
C SER A 26 -3.35 24.13 3.76
N GLU A 27 -3.96 25.16 3.16
CA GLU A 27 -4.73 24.95 1.92
C GLU A 27 -3.90 25.13 0.63
N ASP A 28 -2.76 25.85 0.64
CA ASP A 28 -2.13 26.21 -0.65
C ASP A 28 -0.59 26.04 -0.79
N ASN A 29 0.16 25.67 0.27
CA ASN A 29 1.64 25.59 0.20
C ASN A 29 2.27 24.21 0.46
N MET A 30 1.50 23.11 0.42
CA MET A 30 2.01 21.75 0.69
C MET A 30 2.49 20.97 -0.56
N LYS A 31 3.02 21.63 -1.59
CA LYS A 31 3.55 20.93 -2.79
C LYS A 31 4.87 20.16 -2.55
N THR A 32 5.38 20.14 -1.32
CA THR A 32 6.46 19.25 -0.84
C THR A 32 5.96 18.14 0.09
N ALA A 33 4.65 17.95 0.24
CA ALA A 33 4.07 16.90 1.06
C ALA A 33 4.47 15.51 0.54
N TYR A 34 4.90 14.66 1.47
CA TYR A 34 5.16 13.26 1.22
C TYR A 34 3.98 12.61 0.49
N LEU A 35 4.24 11.98 -0.67
CA LEU A 35 3.20 11.28 -1.43
C LEU A 35 2.81 9.99 -0.71
N ASP A 36 1.69 10.00 0.02
CA ASP A 36 1.04 8.81 0.56
C ASP A 36 -0.01 8.29 -0.43
N LEU A 37 0.21 7.09 -0.96
CA LEU A 37 -0.71 6.44 -1.87
C LEU A 37 -2.09 6.22 -1.23
N ALA A 38 -2.19 6.05 0.09
CA ALA A 38 -3.47 5.83 0.76
C ALA A 38 -4.38 7.07 0.77
N GLU A 39 -3.84 8.25 0.47
CA GLU A 39 -4.56 9.53 0.41
C GLU A 39 -4.85 9.97 -1.04
N CYS A 40 -4.33 9.23 -2.02
CA CYS A 40 -4.46 9.56 -3.42
C CYS A 40 -5.70 8.91 -4.05
N TYR A 41 -6.57 9.70 -4.68
CA TYR A 41 -7.62 9.16 -5.53
C TYR A 41 -7.10 8.80 -6.93
N LYS A 42 -6.17 9.60 -7.46
CA LYS A 42 -5.55 9.45 -8.78
C LYS A 42 -4.07 9.77 -8.68
N LEU A 43 -3.23 8.96 -9.34
CA LEU A 43 -1.78 9.16 -9.41
C LEU A 43 -1.40 9.71 -10.77
N LEU A 44 -0.65 10.81 -10.79
CA LEU A 44 0.00 11.33 -11.98
C LEU A 44 1.45 10.83 -12.03
N GLU A 45 1.99 10.70 -13.23
CA GLU A 45 3.38 10.25 -13.42
C GLU A 45 4.39 11.23 -12.80
N ASP A 46 4.06 12.53 -12.80
CA ASP A 46 4.84 13.58 -12.15
C ASP A 46 4.87 13.45 -10.62
N ASP A 47 3.87 12.80 -10.01
CA ASP A 47 3.87 12.55 -8.57
C ASP A 47 4.91 11.48 -8.21
N LEU A 48 5.12 10.52 -9.11
CA LEU A 48 6.07 9.43 -8.93
C LEU A 48 7.51 9.85 -9.19
N SER A 49 7.76 10.84 -10.05
CA SER A 49 9.10 11.28 -10.44
C SER A 49 9.83 12.10 -9.37
N ARG A 50 9.11 12.65 -8.39
CA ARG A 50 9.66 13.49 -7.30
C ARG A 50 10.38 12.73 -6.18
N SER A 51 10.35 11.41 -6.19
CA SER A 51 10.95 10.61 -5.12
C SER A 51 12.31 10.06 -5.55
N GLU A 52 13.29 10.35 -4.69
CA GLU A 52 14.71 10.06 -4.92
C GLU A 52 14.97 8.59 -5.31
N LYS A 53 15.97 8.39 -6.17
CA LYS A 53 16.47 7.05 -6.53
C LYS A 53 17.14 6.44 -5.30
N LEU A 54 16.60 5.34 -4.79
CA LEU A 54 17.28 4.54 -3.76
C LEU A 54 18.58 3.94 -4.35
N PRO A 55 19.76 4.16 -3.74
CA PRO A 55 20.97 3.46 -4.09
C PRO A 55 20.97 2.07 -3.42
N PHE A 56 21.77 1.15 -3.94
CA PHE A 56 21.99 -0.25 -3.49
C PHE A 56 21.03 -1.30 -4.08
N GLU A 57 21.48 -2.55 -4.11
CA GLU A 57 20.65 -3.74 -4.37
C GLU A 57 19.50 -3.69 -3.34
N PRO A 58 18.28 -3.25 -3.72
CA PRO A 58 17.49 -2.48 -2.75
C PRO A 58 16.28 -3.22 -2.23
N LEU A 59 15.81 -4.26 -2.93
CA LEU A 59 14.46 -4.76 -2.72
C LEU A 59 14.35 -5.71 -1.53
N SER A 60 15.37 -6.54 -1.31
CA SER A 60 15.40 -7.47 -0.17
C SER A 60 15.64 -6.73 1.14
N GLU A 61 16.49 -5.72 1.11
CA GLU A 61 16.84 -4.81 2.20
C GLU A 61 15.66 -3.92 2.55
N ALA A 62 15.00 -3.31 1.56
CA ALA A 62 13.76 -2.57 1.77
C ALA A 62 12.68 -3.45 2.38
N PHE A 63 12.51 -4.68 1.87
CA PHE A 63 11.56 -5.63 2.45
C PHE A 63 11.92 -6.00 3.90
N ALA A 64 13.21 -6.23 4.20
CA ALA A 64 13.68 -6.51 5.56
C ALA A 64 13.42 -5.34 6.51
N LEU A 65 13.54 -4.09 6.06
CA LEU A 65 13.16 -2.92 6.86
C LEU A 65 11.67 -2.91 7.21
N ILE A 66 10.79 -3.29 6.27
CA ILE A 66 9.34 -3.38 6.52
C ILE A 66 9.03 -4.47 7.56
N VAL A 67 9.65 -5.65 7.41
CA VAL A 67 9.50 -6.77 8.35
C VAL A 67 10.03 -6.39 9.74
N ASN A 68 11.13 -5.65 9.82
CA ASN A 68 11.63 -5.12 11.10
C ASN A 68 10.65 -4.11 11.73
N GLY A 69 9.94 -3.32 10.91
CA GLY A 69 8.84 -2.47 11.37
C GLY A 69 7.72 -3.30 12.01
N LEU A 70 7.29 -4.37 11.35
CA LEU A 70 6.31 -5.32 11.88
C LEU A 70 6.78 -5.95 13.21
N ASN A 71 8.02 -6.46 13.26
CA ASN A 71 8.61 -7.08 14.46
C ASN A 71 8.67 -6.14 15.66
N ARG A 72 8.79 -4.83 15.41
CA ARG A 72 8.85 -3.80 16.45
C ARG A 72 7.48 -3.19 16.74
N ASN A 73 6.40 -3.73 16.17
CA ASN A 73 5.05 -3.18 16.27
C ASN A 73 5.00 -1.70 15.84
N SER A 74 5.78 -1.32 14.84
CA SER A 74 5.84 0.05 14.34
C SER A 74 4.96 0.20 13.11
N LEU A 75 3.67 0.45 13.35
CA LEU A 75 2.67 0.58 12.28
C LEU A 75 3.06 1.63 11.23
N ASP A 76 3.52 2.81 11.66
CA ASP A 76 3.84 3.91 10.74
C ASP A 76 5.03 3.57 9.84
N ASN A 77 6.08 2.95 10.39
CA ASN A 77 7.22 2.51 9.60
C ASN A 77 6.82 1.44 8.57
N THR A 78 5.93 0.52 8.95
CA THR A 78 5.40 -0.48 8.02
C THR A 78 4.56 0.18 6.91
N LYS A 79 3.71 1.15 7.23
CA LYS A 79 2.90 1.91 6.25
C LYS A 79 3.78 2.68 5.26
N ILE A 80 4.76 3.42 5.75
CA ILE A 80 5.75 4.14 4.94
C ILE A 80 6.49 3.17 4.02
N GLY A 81 6.93 2.03 4.55
CA GLY A 81 7.64 1.04 3.75
C GLY A 81 6.78 0.40 2.66
N ILE A 82 5.52 0.07 2.93
CA ILE A 82 4.55 -0.36 1.90
C ILE A 82 4.37 0.72 0.83
N ASN A 83 4.23 1.98 1.25
CA ASN A 83 4.05 3.11 0.34
C ASN A 83 5.25 3.26 -0.60
N GLU A 84 6.47 3.29 -0.07
CA GLU A 84 7.68 3.37 -0.89
C GLU A 84 7.82 2.18 -1.83
N LEU A 85 7.50 0.97 -1.35
CA LEU A 85 7.57 -0.24 -2.14
C LEU A 85 6.62 -0.19 -3.35
N LEU A 86 5.38 0.27 -3.14
CA LEU A 86 4.39 0.43 -4.19
C LEU A 86 4.72 1.60 -5.14
N LYS A 87 5.21 2.73 -4.63
CA LYS A 87 5.65 3.84 -5.49
C LYS A 87 6.84 3.42 -6.37
N PHE A 88 7.79 2.67 -5.81
CA PHE A 88 8.92 2.16 -6.57
C PHE A 88 8.48 1.13 -7.62
N TYR A 89 7.53 0.25 -7.29
CA TYR A 89 6.87 -0.62 -8.27
C TYR A 89 6.29 0.18 -9.45
N LEU A 90 5.50 1.20 -9.17
CA LEU A 90 4.86 2.04 -10.21
C LEU A 90 5.86 2.79 -11.10
N ARG A 91 7.05 3.14 -10.59
CA ARG A 91 8.14 3.74 -11.39
C ARG A 91 8.87 2.75 -12.29
N LYS A 92 8.90 1.47 -11.90
CA LYS A 92 9.70 0.43 -12.58
C LYS A 92 8.91 -0.38 -13.58
N ILE A 93 7.60 -0.45 -13.40
CA ILE A 93 6.73 -1.22 -14.28
C ILE A 93 6.62 -0.58 -15.67
N GLN A 94 6.75 -1.41 -16.70
CA GLN A 94 6.65 -1.07 -18.11
C GLN A 94 6.00 -2.25 -18.86
N LYS A 95 5.45 -2.01 -20.05
CA LYS A 95 4.82 -3.06 -20.87
C LYS A 95 5.71 -4.29 -21.07
N ALA A 96 7.02 -4.10 -21.23
CA ALA A 96 7.96 -5.18 -21.46
C ALA A 96 8.27 -6.06 -20.23
N ASN A 97 7.97 -5.59 -19.01
CA ASN A 97 8.34 -6.30 -17.77
C ASN A 97 7.18 -6.50 -16.79
N GLN A 98 5.96 -6.13 -17.19
CA GLN A 98 4.80 -6.01 -16.31
C GLN A 98 4.49 -7.26 -15.48
N GLU A 99 4.60 -8.46 -16.06
CA GLU A 99 4.36 -9.72 -15.35
C GLU A 99 5.38 -9.94 -14.23
N LYS A 100 6.66 -10.01 -14.61
CA LYS A 100 7.77 -10.24 -13.67
C LYS A 100 7.84 -9.15 -12.61
N CYS A 101 7.66 -7.88 -13.00
CA CYS A 101 7.69 -6.76 -12.08
C CYS A 101 6.53 -6.84 -11.08
N THR A 102 5.30 -7.08 -11.54
CA THR A 102 4.13 -7.16 -10.65
C THR A 102 4.26 -8.31 -9.67
N HIS A 103 4.62 -9.52 -10.12
CA HIS A 103 4.83 -10.64 -9.19
C HIS A 103 5.90 -10.32 -8.14
N LEU A 104 7.02 -9.71 -8.55
CA LEU A 104 8.12 -9.37 -7.66
C LEU A 104 7.68 -8.44 -6.52
N PHE A 105 6.89 -7.41 -6.80
CA PHE A 105 6.48 -6.47 -5.75
C PHE A 105 5.29 -6.99 -4.94
N LEU A 106 4.29 -7.58 -5.60
CA LEU A 106 3.05 -7.99 -4.93
C LEU A 106 3.22 -9.22 -4.05
N ILE A 107 4.16 -10.12 -4.35
CA ILE A 107 4.50 -11.21 -3.43
C ILE A 107 4.99 -10.67 -2.08
N ARG A 108 5.77 -9.57 -2.08
CA ARG A 108 6.31 -8.96 -0.87
C ARG A 108 5.21 -8.26 -0.08
N ILE A 109 4.33 -7.53 -0.75
CA ILE A 109 3.14 -6.93 -0.10
C ILE A 109 2.28 -8.01 0.56
N ASN A 110 2.03 -9.12 -0.15
CA ASN A 110 1.32 -10.26 0.40
C ASN A 110 2.05 -10.87 1.61
N CYS A 111 3.38 -11.02 1.56
CA CYS A 111 4.16 -11.48 2.72
C CYS A 111 4.05 -10.51 3.91
N VAL A 112 4.09 -9.19 3.69
CA VAL A 112 3.88 -8.20 4.76
C VAL A 112 2.49 -8.38 5.39
N PHE A 113 1.46 -8.51 4.56
CA PHE A 113 0.10 -8.74 5.03
C PHE A 113 -0.01 -10.02 5.85
N VAL A 114 0.46 -11.17 5.33
CA VAL A 114 0.43 -12.44 6.05
C VAL A 114 1.22 -12.37 7.35
N TYR A 115 2.37 -11.70 7.37
CA TYR A 115 3.16 -11.51 8.60
C TYR A 115 2.39 -10.69 9.64
N SER A 116 1.61 -9.70 9.20
CA SER A 116 0.80 -8.87 10.10
C SER A 116 -0.36 -9.62 10.75
N LEU A 117 -0.70 -10.83 10.28
CA LEU A 117 -1.72 -11.69 10.90
C LEU A 117 -1.16 -12.46 12.11
N LEU A 118 0.15 -12.45 12.33
CA LEU A 118 0.74 -13.13 13.48
C LEU A 118 0.25 -12.49 14.78
N PRO A 119 -0.06 -13.28 15.82
CA PRO A 119 -0.57 -12.76 17.10
C PRO A 119 0.35 -11.73 17.77
N SER A 120 1.63 -11.69 17.40
CA SER A 120 2.60 -10.73 17.92
C SER A 120 2.40 -9.29 17.41
N PHE A 121 1.65 -9.11 16.31
CA PHE A 121 1.41 -7.80 15.71
C PHE A 121 0.00 -7.29 16.04
N PRO A 122 -0.16 -6.25 16.87
CA PRO A 122 -1.48 -5.84 17.37
C PRO A 122 -2.24 -4.88 16.44
N PHE A 123 -1.67 -4.54 15.27
CA PHE A 123 -2.19 -3.47 14.40
C PHE A 123 -2.69 -3.97 13.05
N THR A 124 -3.05 -5.25 12.96
CA THR A 124 -3.48 -5.95 11.75
C THR A 124 -4.60 -5.21 11.02
N ASP A 125 -5.69 -4.85 11.71
CA ASP A 125 -6.84 -4.14 11.13
C ASP A 125 -6.42 -2.81 10.49
N MET A 126 -5.60 -2.03 11.20
CA MET A 126 -5.15 -0.72 10.73
C MET A 126 -4.20 -0.84 9.53
N LEU A 127 -3.34 -1.86 9.51
CA LEU A 127 -2.47 -2.12 8.38
C LEU A 127 -3.26 -2.61 7.17
N TRP A 128 -4.22 -3.51 7.36
CA TRP A 128 -5.09 -4.00 6.29
C TRP A 128 -5.90 -2.88 5.65
N GLN A 129 -6.51 -2.01 6.47
CA GLN A 129 -7.23 -0.84 5.98
C GLN A 129 -6.32 0.09 5.17
N TYR A 130 -5.06 0.25 5.58
CA TYR A 130 -4.08 1.04 4.84
C TYR A 130 -3.73 0.39 3.49
N ILE A 131 -3.44 -0.91 3.46
CA ILE A 131 -3.21 -1.66 2.21
C ILE A 131 -4.40 -1.48 1.27
N CYS A 132 -5.63 -1.63 1.76
CA CYS A 132 -6.85 -1.42 0.97
C CYS A 132 -6.93 -0.03 0.35
N LYS A 133 -6.53 1.02 1.08
CA LYS A 133 -6.49 2.39 0.55
C LYS A 133 -5.45 2.54 -0.57
N CYS A 134 -4.30 1.88 -0.47
CA CYS A 134 -3.27 1.92 -1.52
C CYS A 134 -3.67 1.14 -2.79
N ILE A 135 -4.53 0.11 -2.68
CA ILE A 135 -4.90 -0.76 -3.81
C ILE A 135 -5.53 0.04 -4.96
N GLN A 136 -6.46 0.94 -4.65
CA GLN A 136 -7.20 1.69 -5.66
C GLN A 136 -6.32 2.58 -6.55
N PRO A 137 -5.50 3.50 -6.01
CA PRO A 137 -4.67 4.36 -6.84
C PRO A 137 -3.63 3.58 -7.63
N VAL A 138 -3.06 2.51 -7.06
CA VAL A 138 -2.13 1.61 -7.76
C VAL A 138 -2.84 0.93 -8.93
N GLY A 139 -3.97 0.28 -8.67
CA GLY A 139 -4.73 -0.44 -9.69
C GLY A 139 -5.23 0.45 -10.82
N PHE A 140 -5.75 1.64 -10.49
CA PHE A 140 -6.19 2.59 -11.52
C PHE A 140 -5.03 3.16 -12.32
N TYR A 141 -3.87 3.38 -11.73
CA TYR A 141 -2.68 3.78 -12.49
C TYR A 141 -2.29 2.70 -13.51
N LEU A 142 -2.28 1.42 -13.11
CA LEU A 142 -1.98 0.31 -14.03
C LEU A 142 -2.99 0.24 -15.18
N LEU A 143 -4.27 0.43 -14.88
CA LEU A 143 -5.35 0.42 -15.86
C LEU A 143 -5.23 1.59 -16.85
N GLU A 144 -4.99 2.80 -16.36
CA GLU A 144 -4.79 4.00 -17.19
C GLU A 144 -3.56 3.85 -18.11
N LYS A 145 -2.51 3.18 -17.66
CA LYS A 145 -1.32 2.86 -18.47
C LYS A 145 -1.52 1.66 -19.40
N GLN A 146 -2.71 1.03 -19.40
CA GLN A 146 -3.04 -0.16 -20.18
C GLN A 146 -2.01 -1.29 -20.00
N LEU A 147 -1.62 -1.54 -18.74
CA LEU A 147 -0.73 -2.62 -18.35
C LEU A 147 -1.58 -3.85 -17.99
N THR A 148 -2.18 -4.48 -19.00
CA THR A 148 -3.23 -5.50 -18.82
C THR A 148 -2.77 -6.69 -18.00
N GLU A 149 -1.60 -7.25 -18.27
CA GLU A 149 -1.05 -8.41 -17.56
C GLU A 149 -0.73 -8.05 -16.10
N ALA A 150 -0.23 -6.83 -15.85
CA ALA A 150 -0.09 -6.36 -14.47
C ALA A 150 -1.43 -6.20 -13.77
N CYS A 151 -2.47 -5.69 -14.45
CA CYS A 151 -3.81 -5.58 -13.85
C CYS A 151 -4.38 -6.95 -13.46
N LEU A 152 -4.18 -7.98 -14.29
CA LEU A 152 -4.60 -9.36 -13.99
C LEU A 152 -3.89 -9.89 -12.75
N ILE A 153 -2.56 -9.83 -12.72
CA ILE A 153 -1.74 -10.34 -11.62
C ILE A 153 -2.00 -9.56 -10.33
N PHE A 154 -2.10 -8.24 -10.43
CA PHE A 154 -2.43 -7.38 -9.31
C PHE A 154 -3.79 -7.77 -8.71
N SER A 155 -4.79 -8.02 -9.57
CA SER A 155 -6.12 -8.48 -9.18
C SER A 155 -6.11 -9.85 -8.50
N ASP A 156 -5.23 -10.76 -8.93
CA ASP A 156 -5.04 -12.06 -8.26
C ASP A 156 -4.50 -11.90 -6.84
N TYR A 157 -3.44 -11.10 -6.67
CA TYR A 157 -2.84 -10.90 -5.34
C TYR A 157 -3.78 -10.22 -4.35
N ILE A 158 -4.50 -9.18 -4.79
CA ILE A 158 -5.46 -8.52 -3.90
C ILE A 158 -6.63 -9.44 -3.56
N ALA A 159 -7.07 -10.31 -4.49
CA ALA A 159 -8.12 -11.28 -4.22
C ALA A 159 -7.65 -12.37 -3.24
N ILE A 160 -6.40 -12.82 -3.36
CA ILE A 160 -5.77 -13.74 -2.39
C ILE A 160 -5.73 -13.09 -1.01
N MET A 161 -5.22 -11.86 -0.90
CA MET A 161 -5.18 -11.13 0.37
C MET A 161 -6.59 -10.91 0.91
N GLY A 162 -7.56 -10.56 0.07
CA GLY A 162 -8.96 -10.39 0.45
C GLY A 162 -9.61 -11.66 1.00
N LYS A 163 -9.33 -12.83 0.40
CA LYS A 163 -9.83 -14.12 0.89
C LYS A 163 -9.24 -14.48 2.25
N ILE A 164 -7.96 -14.19 2.45
CA ILE A 164 -7.31 -14.37 3.74
C ILE A 164 -7.91 -13.40 4.76
N ALA A 165 -8.06 -12.12 4.40
CA ALA A 165 -8.66 -11.09 5.24
C ALA A 165 -10.07 -11.50 5.71
N ALA A 166 -10.94 -11.96 4.80
CA ALA A 166 -12.28 -12.44 5.14
C ALA A 166 -12.25 -13.60 6.15
N ARG A 167 -11.32 -14.55 6.01
CA ARG A 167 -11.15 -15.69 6.94
C ARG A 167 -10.70 -15.25 8.33
N GLU A 168 -9.90 -14.20 8.41
CA GLU A 168 -9.43 -13.61 9.67
C GLU A 168 -10.42 -12.57 10.25
N GLY A 169 -11.62 -12.43 9.65
CA GLY A 169 -12.65 -11.48 10.11
C GLY A 169 -12.36 -10.02 9.80
N LEU A 170 -11.40 -9.73 8.91
CA LEU A 170 -11.07 -8.38 8.47
C LEU A 170 -12.07 -7.88 7.40
N PRO A 171 -12.40 -6.58 7.38
CA PRO A 171 -13.37 -6.02 6.45
C PRO A 171 -12.86 -6.03 4.99
N THR A 172 -13.69 -6.49 4.05
CA THR A 172 -13.34 -6.60 2.61
C THR A 172 -14.16 -5.68 1.70
N ASP A 173 -15.05 -4.86 2.26
CA ASP A 173 -15.95 -3.93 1.57
C ASP A 173 -15.21 -3.00 0.59
N LYS A 174 -14.08 -2.42 1.03
CA LYS A 174 -13.26 -1.54 0.19
C LYS A 174 -12.67 -2.25 -1.01
N LEU A 175 -12.25 -3.51 -0.82
CA LEU A 175 -11.69 -4.32 -1.89
C LEU A 175 -12.78 -4.74 -2.88
N GLN A 176 -13.96 -5.13 -2.40
CA GLN A 176 -15.12 -5.43 -3.26
C GLN A 176 -15.52 -4.20 -4.09
N HIS A 177 -15.54 -3.02 -3.47
CA HIS A 177 -15.81 -1.76 -4.16
C HIS A 177 -14.76 -1.48 -5.24
N TYR A 178 -13.47 -1.60 -4.92
CA TYR A 178 -12.39 -1.46 -5.89
C TYR A 178 -12.55 -2.43 -7.07
N LEU A 179 -12.83 -3.71 -6.82
CA LEU A 179 -12.98 -4.71 -7.88
C LEU A 179 -14.15 -4.38 -8.80
N ARG A 180 -15.27 -3.88 -8.26
CA ARG A 180 -16.42 -3.41 -9.05
C ARG A 180 -16.07 -2.18 -9.90
N MET A 181 -15.32 -1.25 -9.35
CA MET A 181 -14.87 -0.07 -10.11
C MET A 181 -13.91 -0.46 -11.23
N THR A 182 -13.00 -1.40 -10.98
CA THR A 182 -12.08 -1.95 -11.98
C THR A 182 -12.84 -2.74 -13.06
N GLU A 183 -13.87 -3.52 -12.69
CA GLU A 183 -14.77 -4.20 -13.63
C GLU A 183 -15.38 -3.19 -14.62
N THR A 184 -15.96 -2.13 -14.08
CA THR A 184 -16.64 -1.08 -14.86
C THR A 184 -15.67 -0.36 -15.78
N LYS A 185 -14.53 0.12 -15.26
CA LYS A 185 -13.53 0.82 -16.05
C LYS A 185 -12.90 -0.07 -17.12
N ALA A 186 -12.64 -1.34 -16.82
CA ALA A 186 -12.09 -2.28 -17.79
C ALA A 186 -13.04 -2.47 -18.99
N LEU A 187 -14.36 -2.57 -18.75
CA LEU A 187 -15.36 -2.61 -19.82
C LEU A 187 -15.38 -1.32 -20.65
N GLU A 188 -15.31 -0.15 -20.00
CA GLU A 188 -15.31 1.15 -20.68
C GLU A 188 -14.13 1.31 -21.67
N ILE A 189 -12.99 0.69 -21.38
CA ILE A 189 -11.80 0.73 -22.24
C ILE A 189 -11.59 -0.52 -23.10
N GLY A 190 -12.58 -1.43 -23.15
CA GLY A 190 -12.55 -2.62 -24.01
C GLY A 190 -11.66 -3.76 -23.54
N LEU A 191 -11.37 -3.86 -22.24
CA LEU A 191 -10.60 -4.95 -21.63
C LEU A 191 -11.52 -6.01 -21.01
N ASP A 192 -12.34 -6.67 -21.83
CA ASP A 192 -13.35 -7.64 -21.38
C ASP A 192 -12.78 -8.80 -20.55
N GLN A 193 -11.59 -9.28 -20.91
CA GLN A 193 -10.91 -10.35 -20.17
C GLN A 193 -10.60 -9.91 -18.73
N LEU A 194 -10.10 -8.69 -18.55
CA LEU A 194 -9.81 -8.15 -17.22
C LEU A 194 -11.11 -7.95 -16.44
N ALA A 195 -12.15 -7.41 -17.08
CA ALA A 195 -13.46 -7.21 -16.45
C ALA A 195 -14.05 -8.53 -15.94
N GLY A 196 -14.06 -9.57 -16.78
CA GLY A 196 -14.50 -10.90 -16.37
C GLY A 196 -13.68 -11.49 -15.23
N HIS A 197 -12.35 -11.29 -15.27
CA HIS A 197 -11.43 -11.75 -14.24
C HIS A 197 -11.71 -11.10 -12.87
N VAL A 198 -11.81 -9.77 -12.82
CA VAL A 198 -12.07 -9.06 -11.55
C VAL A 198 -13.48 -9.29 -11.03
N LYS A 199 -14.46 -9.50 -11.90
CA LYS A 199 -15.83 -9.88 -11.52
C LYS A 199 -15.85 -11.22 -10.77
N ASN A 200 -15.10 -12.21 -11.27
CA ASN A 200 -14.99 -13.51 -10.61
C ASN A 200 -14.33 -13.38 -9.23
N HIS A 201 -13.28 -12.56 -9.11
CA HIS A 201 -12.64 -12.29 -7.81
C HIS A 201 -13.59 -11.61 -6.82
N ARG A 202 -14.37 -10.63 -7.28
CA ARG A 202 -15.36 -9.95 -6.44
C ARG A 202 -16.39 -10.93 -5.89
N HIS A 203 -16.97 -11.77 -6.75
CA HIS A 203 -17.97 -12.75 -6.32
C HIS A 203 -17.42 -13.73 -5.28
N ASN A 204 -16.16 -14.14 -5.44
CA ASN A 204 -15.49 -15.02 -4.49
C ASN A 204 -15.18 -14.39 -3.12
N LEU A 205 -15.31 -13.06 -2.98
CA LEU A 205 -15.15 -12.33 -1.72
C LEU A 205 -16.49 -12.00 -1.04
N GLU A 206 -17.60 -12.21 -1.75
CA GLU A 206 -18.97 -12.00 -1.24
C GLU A 206 -19.54 -13.26 -0.56
N LEU A 207 -18.88 -14.42 -0.74
CA LEU A 207 -19.22 -15.73 -0.18
C LEU A 207 -18.49 -15.99 1.15
#